data_AF-A0A7S2VQ50-F1
#
_entry.id   AF-A0A7S2VQ50-F1
#
_cell.length_a   1.000
_cell.length_b   1.000
_cell.length_c   1.000
_cell.angle_alpha   90.00
_cell.angle_beta   90.00
_cell.angle_gamma   90.00
#
_symmetry.space_group_name_H-M   'P 1'
#
loop_
_entity.id
_entity.type
_entity.pdbx_description
1 polymer ?
#
loop_
_entity_poly.entity_id
_entity_poly.type
_entity_poly.pdbx_seq_one_letter_code
_entity_poly.pdbx_strand_id
1 'polypeptide(L)'
;RIVVERIRALNAEGSLAEPLRLGTVAAPLAALDEAYALALLDSLAEEGPAILDPTAWLARAAARDAARARAEASEWAAWEQRNVERAGELAGLLPAAVLERVHALNRGSALE
;
A
#
# COMPACT_ATOMS: atom_id res chain seq x y z
N ARG A 1 15.02 -3.84 -2.46
CA ARG A 1 15.99 -4.97 -2.27
C ARG A 1 15.87 -5.60 -0.88
N ILE A 2 15.36 -4.87 0.12
CA ILE A 2 15.27 -5.30 1.52
C ILE A 2 14.37 -6.55 1.69
N VAL A 3 13.22 -6.60 1.01
CA VAL A 3 12.30 -7.76 1.03
C VAL A 3 12.98 -9.08 0.65
N VAL A 4 13.81 -9.08 -0.40
CA VAL A 4 14.51 -10.29 -0.86
C VAL A 4 15.53 -10.76 0.17
N GLU A 5 16.26 -9.82 0.79
CA GLU A 5 17.22 -10.17 1.85
C GLU A 5 16.50 -10.72 3.09
N ARG A 6 15.32 -10.19 3.44
CA ARG A 6 14.50 -10.72 4.53
C ARG A 6 14.03 -12.15 4.26
N ILE A 7 13.61 -12.46 3.03
CA ILE A 7 13.25 -13.83 2.63
C ILE A 7 14.45 -14.78 2.78
N ARG A 8 15.64 -14.35 2.36
CA ARG A 8 16.87 -15.15 2.52
C ARG A 8 17.21 -15.38 3.98
N ALA A 9 17.07 -14.36 4.82
CA ALA A 9 17.27 -14.49 6.26
C ALA A 9 16.31 -15.53 6.88
N LEU A 10 15.01 -15.44 6.58
CA LEU A 10 14.02 -16.42 7.07
C LEU A 10 14.31 -17.85 6.62
N ASN A 11 14.72 -18.03 5.36
CA ASN A 11 15.12 -19.34 4.87
C ASN A 11 16.38 -19.89 5.55
N ALA A 12 17.32 -19.01 5.93
CA ALA A 12 18.54 -19.38 6.63
C ALA A 12 18.32 -19.66 8.13
N GLU A 13 17.34 -18.99 8.76
CA GLU A 13 16.94 -19.23 10.15
C GLU A 13 16.38 -20.64 10.36
N GLY A 14 15.72 -21.20 9.34
CA GLY A 14 15.19 -22.58 9.38
C GLY A 14 13.99 -22.76 10.32
N SER A 15 13.33 -21.67 10.73
CA SER A 15 12.14 -21.66 11.59
C SER A 15 10.85 -22.03 10.86
N LEU A 16 10.86 -22.01 9.53
CA LEU A 16 9.72 -22.35 8.69
C LEU A 16 9.64 -23.86 8.42
N ALA A 17 8.43 -24.38 8.23
CA ALA A 17 8.21 -25.79 7.89
C ALA A 17 8.88 -26.20 6.55
N GLU A 18 8.93 -25.28 5.59
CA GLU A 18 9.75 -25.40 4.37
C GLU A 18 10.33 -24.04 3.96
N PRO A 19 11.48 -24.01 3.25
CA PRO A 19 12.04 -22.76 2.73
C PRO A 19 11.09 -22.09 1.73
N LEU A 20 11.00 -20.76 1.81
CA LEU A 20 10.24 -19.93 0.87
C LEU A 20 10.80 -20.03 -0.55
N ARG A 21 9.92 -20.33 -1.50
CA ARG A 21 10.23 -20.32 -2.94
C ARG A 21 10.12 -18.91 -3.51
N LEU A 22 11.25 -18.22 -3.66
CA LEU A 22 11.30 -16.83 -4.13
C LEU A 22 10.52 -16.59 -5.43
N GLY A 23 10.63 -17.50 -6.41
CA GLY A 23 9.92 -17.36 -7.70
C GLY A 23 8.39 -17.36 -7.57
N THR A 24 7.85 -17.94 -6.51
CA THR A 24 6.39 -17.98 -6.26
C THR A 24 5.90 -16.73 -5.52
N VAL A 25 6.70 -16.23 -4.57
CA VAL A 25 6.27 -15.11 -3.70
C VAL A 25 6.73 -13.74 -4.20
N ALA A 26 7.68 -13.68 -5.14
CA ALA A 26 8.23 -12.41 -5.63
C ALA A 26 7.18 -11.51 -6.27
N ALA A 27 6.36 -12.03 -7.20
CA ALA A 27 5.36 -11.21 -7.88
C ALA A 27 4.24 -10.73 -6.93
N PRO A 28 3.64 -11.58 -6.08
CA PRO A 28 2.66 -11.13 -5.07
C PRO A 28 3.22 -10.08 -4.10
N LEU A 29 4.45 -10.26 -3.60
CA LEU A 29 5.07 -9.29 -2.68
C LEU A 29 5.45 -7.98 -3.38
N ALA A 30 5.83 -8.02 -4.66
CA ALA A 30 6.13 -6.82 -5.44
C ALA A 30 4.88 -5.98 -5.77
N ALA A 31 3.68 -6.54 -5.61
CA ALA A 31 2.42 -5.81 -5.74
C ALA A 31 2.04 -5.01 -4.48
N LEU A 32 2.84 -5.12 -3.41
CA LEU A 32 2.67 -4.39 -2.17
C LEU A 32 3.74 -3.32 -2.03
N ASP A 33 3.45 -2.31 -1.22
CA ASP A 33 4.49 -1.41 -0.72
C ASP A 33 5.45 -2.16 0.20
N GLU A 34 6.72 -1.70 0.23
CA GLU A 34 7.81 -2.39 0.93
C GLU A 34 7.48 -2.64 2.42
N ALA A 35 6.87 -1.67 3.10
CA ALA A 35 6.49 -1.80 4.50
C ALA A 35 5.49 -2.93 4.75
N TYR A 36 4.48 -3.06 3.88
CA TYR A 36 3.47 -4.13 3.98
C TYR A 36 4.08 -5.50 3.66
N ALA A 37 4.94 -5.58 2.64
CA ALA A 37 5.64 -6.82 2.32
C ALA A 37 6.53 -7.30 3.49
N LEU A 38 7.23 -6.38 4.17
CA LEU A 38 8.04 -6.70 5.34
C LEU A 38 7.19 -7.13 6.54
N ALA A 39 6.10 -6.42 6.83
CA ALA A 39 5.17 -6.80 7.90
C ALA A 39 4.60 -8.22 7.71
N LEU A 40 4.26 -8.60 6.47
CA LEU A 40 3.82 -9.96 6.12
C LEU A 40 4.90 -11.02 6.38
N LEU A 41 6.16 -10.69 6.08
CA LEU A 41 7.30 -11.58 6.36
C LEU A 41 7.55 -11.73 7.87
N ASP A 42 7.34 -10.66 8.64
CA ASP A 42 7.48 -10.71 10.10
C ASP A 42 6.35 -11.51 10.74
N SER A 43 5.09 -11.36 10.29
CA SER A 43 3.98 -12.25 10.72
C SER A 43 4.26 -13.71 10.37
N LEU A 44 4.82 -13.98 9.19
CA LEU A 44 5.22 -15.34 8.83
C LEU A 44 6.36 -15.86 9.73
N ALA A 45 7.28 -15.01 10.18
CA ALA A 45 8.33 -15.42 11.10
C ALA A 45 7.78 -15.84 12.47
N GLU A 46 6.75 -15.14 12.94
CA GLU A 46 6.09 -15.40 14.23
C GLU A 46 5.22 -16.67 14.20
N GLU A 47 4.43 -16.86 13.14
CA GLU A 47 3.48 -17.98 13.00
C GLU A 47 4.04 -19.18 12.21
N GLY A 48 5.19 -18.99 11.56
CA GLY A 48 5.78 -19.88 10.55
C GLY A 48 5.91 -21.34 10.91
N PRO A 49 6.34 -21.72 12.14
CA PRO A 49 6.43 -23.12 12.54
C PRO A 49 5.08 -23.87 12.51
N ALA A 50 3.96 -23.16 12.63
CA ALA A 50 2.62 -23.75 12.61
C ALA A 50 2.01 -23.79 11.19
N ILE A 51 2.64 -23.16 10.21
CA ILE A 51 2.14 -23.06 8.84
C ILE A 51 2.73 -24.19 8.00
N LEU A 52 1.87 -25.08 7.51
CA LEU A 52 2.26 -26.26 6.74
C LEU A 52 2.97 -25.92 5.40
N ASP A 53 2.48 -24.89 4.71
CA ASP A 53 3.06 -24.40 3.45
C ASP A 53 3.24 -22.87 3.55
N PRO A 54 4.38 -22.41 4.08
CA PRO A 54 4.67 -20.98 4.24
C PRO A 54 4.74 -20.24 2.90
N THR A 55 5.15 -20.91 1.81
CA THR A 55 5.17 -20.30 0.47
C THR A 55 3.76 -19.96 0.00
N ALA A 56 2.85 -20.93 0.04
CA ALA A 56 1.46 -20.76 -0.39
C ALA A 56 0.71 -19.80 0.53
N TRP A 57 0.95 -19.86 1.84
CA TRP A 57 0.38 -18.91 2.80
C TRP A 57 0.78 -17.48 2.45
N LEU A 58 2.08 -17.22 2.26
CA LEU A 58 2.60 -15.88 1.98
C LEU A 58 2.10 -15.34 0.65
N ALA A 59 2.10 -16.18 -0.40
CA ALA A 59 1.58 -15.79 -1.71
C ALA A 59 0.10 -15.39 -1.65
N ARG A 60 -0.74 -16.15 -0.91
CA ARG A 60 -2.17 -15.86 -0.74
C ARG A 60 -2.39 -14.61 0.10
N ALA A 61 -1.65 -14.46 1.20
CA ALA A 61 -1.76 -13.31 2.08
C ALA A 61 -1.35 -12.02 1.36
N ALA A 62 -0.25 -12.04 0.60
CA ALA A 62 0.21 -10.91 -0.20
C ALA A 62 -0.80 -10.54 -1.31
N ALA A 63 -1.32 -11.53 -2.04
CA ALA A 63 -2.32 -11.29 -3.09
C ALA A 63 -3.62 -10.67 -2.53
N ARG A 64 -4.09 -11.16 -1.38
CA ARG A 64 -5.26 -10.59 -0.68
C ARG A 64 -5.04 -9.13 -0.31
N ASP A 65 -3.88 -8.83 0.26
CA ASP A 65 -3.57 -7.48 0.75
C ASP A 65 -3.36 -6.51 -0.41
N ALA A 66 -2.75 -6.95 -1.52
CA ALA A 66 -2.63 -6.15 -2.74
C ALA A 66 -4.01 -5.86 -3.36
N ALA A 67 -4.92 -6.84 -3.37
CA ALA A 67 -6.28 -6.63 -3.85
C ALA A 67 -7.04 -5.60 -2.99
N ARG A 68 -6.88 -5.66 -1.66
CA ARG A 68 -7.47 -4.69 -0.73
C ARG A 68 -6.94 -3.28 -0.98
N ALA A 69 -5.61 -3.11 -1.03
CA ALA A 69 -4.98 -1.81 -1.28
C ALA A 69 -5.45 -1.20 -2.62
N ARG A 70 -5.59 -2.02 -3.67
CA ARG A 70 -6.11 -1.58 -4.96
C ARG A 70 -7.57 -1.12 -4.89
N ALA A 71 -8.42 -1.83 -4.14
CA ALA A 71 -9.82 -1.45 -3.95
C ALA A 71 -9.91 -0.10 -3.21
N GLU A 72 -9.18 0.05 -2.10
CA GLU A 72 -9.12 1.29 -1.31
C GLU A 72 -8.63 2.48 -2.16
N ALA A 73 -7.56 2.29 -2.95
CA ALA A 73 -7.06 3.33 -3.85
C ALA A 73 -8.10 3.73 -4.92
N SER A 74 -8.84 2.75 -5.45
CA SER A 74 -9.90 3.01 -6.45
C SER A 74 -11.08 3.76 -5.83
N GLU A 75 -11.47 3.41 -4.61
CA GLU A 75 -12.52 4.11 -3.85
C GLU A 75 -12.13 5.55 -3.52
N TRP A 76 -10.88 5.75 -3.08
CA TRP A 76 -10.34 7.08 -2.81
C TRP A 76 -10.31 7.94 -4.07
N ALA A 77 -9.81 7.41 -5.19
CA ALA A 77 -9.80 8.13 -6.47
C ALA A 77 -11.23 8.51 -6.92
N ALA A 78 -12.19 7.61 -6.75
CA ALA A 78 -13.59 7.91 -7.06
C ALA A 78 -14.17 8.98 -6.13
N TRP A 79 -13.80 8.97 -4.85
CA TRP A 79 -14.20 10.02 -3.90
C TRP A 79 -13.56 11.36 -4.26
N GLU A 80 -12.28 11.39 -4.58
CA GLU A 80 -11.53 12.60 -4.96
C GLU A 80 -12.15 13.25 -6.20
N GLN A 81 -12.41 12.47 -7.25
CA GLN A 81 -13.06 12.95 -8.47
C GLN A 81 -14.41 13.62 -8.16
N ARG A 82 -15.27 12.96 -7.35
CA ARG A 82 -16.56 13.54 -6.95
C ARG A 82 -16.42 14.83 -6.15
N ASN A 83 -15.40 14.94 -5.30
CA ASN A 83 -15.18 16.14 -4.50
C ASN A 83 -14.61 17.28 -5.35
N VAL A 84 -13.76 16.99 -6.32
CA VAL A 84 -13.25 17.98 -7.28
C VAL A 84 -14.42 18.55 -8.11
N GLU A 85 -15.29 17.68 -8.64
CA GLU A 85 -16.48 18.11 -9.39
C GLU A 85 -17.39 19.00 -8.53
N ARG A 86 -17.71 18.54 -7.32
CA ARG A 86 -18.54 19.30 -6.38
C ARG A 86 -17.87 20.61 -5.93
N ALA A 87 -16.56 20.63 -5.77
CA ALA A 87 -15.82 21.86 -5.44
C ALA A 87 -15.93 22.89 -6.57
N GLY A 88 -15.91 22.46 -7.84
CA GLY A 88 -16.17 23.32 -8.99
C GLY A 88 -17.57 23.93 -8.97
N GLU A 89 -18.59 23.13 -8.67
CA GLU A 89 -19.97 23.60 -8.51
C GLU A 89 -20.10 24.63 -7.38
N LEU A 90 -19.50 24.33 -6.22
CA LEU A 90 -19.57 25.19 -5.04
C LEU A 90 -18.73 26.47 -5.19
N ALA A 91 -17.64 26.45 -5.94
CA ALA A 91 -16.80 27.62 -6.18
C ALA A 91 -17.58 28.77 -6.84
N GLY A 92 -18.55 28.45 -7.71
CA GLY A 92 -19.47 29.43 -8.28
C GLY A 92 -20.46 30.03 -7.29
N LEU A 93 -20.62 29.43 -6.10
CA LEU A 93 -21.50 29.90 -5.03
C LEU A 93 -20.74 30.65 -3.92
N LEU A 94 -19.40 30.65 -3.96
CA LEU A 94 -18.59 31.33 -2.94
C LEU A 94 -18.65 32.85 -3.12
N PRO A 95 -18.72 33.63 -2.01
CA PRO A 95 -18.54 35.07 -2.09
C PRO A 95 -17.16 35.42 -2.68
N ALA A 96 -17.11 36.44 -3.53
CA ALA A 96 -15.89 36.85 -4.23
C ALA A 96 -14.68 37.05 -3.30
N ALA A 97 -14.89 37.64 -2.11
CA ALA A 97 -13.84 37.86 -1.11
C ALA A 97 -13.20 36.55 -0.61
N VAL A 98 -13.96 35.47 -0.51
CA VAL A 98 -13.45 34.14 -0.12
C VAL A 98 -12.64 33.55 -1.25
N LEU A 99 -13.13 33.65 -2.49
CA LEU A 99 -12.43 33.15 -3.67
C LEU A 99 -11.08 33.86 -3.87
N GLU A 100 -11.06 35.19 -3.74
CA GLU A 100 -9.84 36.00 -3.80
C GLU A 100 -8.83 35.61 -2.72
N ARG A 101 -9.32 35.33 -1.49
CA ARG A 101 -8.46 34.86 -0.40
C ARG A 101 -7.82 33.51 -0.70
N VAL A 102 -8.60 32.54 -1.19
CA VAL A 102 -8.08 31.23 -1.60
C VAL A 102 -7.04 31.37 -2.71
N HIS A 103 -7.33 32.19 -3.73
CA HIS A 103 -6.39 32.46 -4.82
C HIS A 103 -5.10 33.14 -4.33
N ALA A 104 -5.20 34.08 -3.39
CA ALA A 104 -4.02 34.74 -2.81
C ALA A 104 -3.12 33.77 -2.04
N LEU A 105 -3.71 32.88 -1.24
CA LEU A 105 -2.97 31.84 -0.51
C LEU A 105 -2.24 30.89 -1.47
N ASN A 106 -2.95 30.38 -2.50
CA ASN A 106 -2.36 29.46 -3.47
C ASN A 106 -1.21 30.09 -4.29
N ARG A 107 -1.27 31.41 -4.57
CA ARG A 107 -0.18 32.13 -5.24
C ARG A 107 1.01 32.41 -4.32
N GLY A 108 0.77 32.65 -3.02
CA GLY A 108 1.80 32.99 -2.04
C GLY A 108 2.65 31.80 -1.60
N SER A 109 2.11 30.58 -1.62
CA SER A 109 2.85 29.35 -1.28
C SER A 109 3.85 28.89 -2.35
N ALA A 110 3.97 29.57 -3.50
CA ALA A 110 4.89 29.21 -4.58
C ALA A 110 6.28 29.88 -4.48
N LEU A 111 6.59 30.60 -3.38
CA LEU A 111 7.81 31.40 -3.22
C LEU A 111 8.69 31.04 -2.00
N GLU A 112 8.58 29.82 -1.47
CA GLU A 112 9.56 29.25 -0.51
C GLU A 112 10.27 28.05 -1.13
#